data_AF-A0A0N4YX41-F1
#
_entry.id   AF-A0A0N4YX41-F1
#
_cell.length_a   1.000
_cell.length_b   1.000
_cell.length_c   1.000
_cell.angle_alpha   90.00
_cell.angle_beta   90.00
_cell.angle_gamma   90.00
#
_symmetry.space_group_name_H-M   'P 1'
#
loop_
_entity.id
_entity.type
_entity.pdbx_description
1 polymer ?
#
loop_
_entity_poly.entity_id
_entity_poly.type
_entity_poly.pdbx_seq_one_letter_code
_entity_poly.pdbx_strand_id
1 'polypeptide(L)'
;SLSEKGLAPNPRIELAYPISTLYNQRLNIQPHFFGIEFGEEESRDAENSTAVALAKSNPKIVSAKMLALQLRAERKEGWTTQMVKDFELSITQFFEREYNSPTVRVLTLSTSYVEIEFSLAIMACICPFMACGTALGGLFFLGVRFGSILCVTPFLVLAIDSSKAMPTYPVGVDDAYLMIHSWQRVTKELRENPVKGDSAAYRLAQKSISSLRDRFTDGFNGLLDKYVSMITNQLFDVFIVIVWLIFLATSIKGITQMPINLTPKKLFSLDSSLQEMDVLRVNYVIPHFTLATLFVNKPGNLSDPSRLARLNQFVNEMESLPGAWGSKSSNYFIRDFVEFEKGMSEMEAEEEDAVVTRDPNVLNFNDLPSFLEWPEY
;
A
#
# COMPACT_ATOMS: atom_id res chain seq x y z
N SER A 1 -31.49 43.47 -6.13
CA SER A 1 -30.82 44.74 -6.51
C SER A 1 -31.32 45.89 -5.63
N LEU A 2 -30.47 46.85 -5.23
CA LEU A 2 -30.94 48.10 -4.59
C LEU A 2 -31.78 48.96 -5.54
N SER A 3 -31.77 48.68 -6.84
CA SER A 3 -32.63 49.33 -7.84
C SER A 3 -34.06 48.75 -7.92
N GLU A 4 -34.32 47.56 -7.38
CA GLU A 4 -35.66 46.92 -7.50
C GLU A 4 -36.68 47.44 -6.50
N LYS A 5 -36.26 48.15 -5.44
CA LYS A 5 -37.15 48.60 -4.36
C LYS A 5 -37.62 50.06 -4.45
N GLY A 6 -37.45 50.73 -5.58
CA GLY A 6 -37.97 52.10 -5.76
C GLY A 6 -37.42 53.14 -4.77
N LEU A 7 -36.33 52.83 -4.06
CA LEU A 7 -35.61 53.81 -3.26
C LEU A 7 -34.75 54.65 -4.19
N ALA A 8 -34.93 55.97 -4.13
CA ALA A 8 -34.12 56.93 -4.88
C ALA A 8 -32.62 56.64 -4.64
N PRO A 9 -31.80 56.55 -5.70
CA PRO A 9 -30.38 56.28 -5.55
C PRO A 9 -29.77 57.38 -4.68
N ASN A 10 -29.21 57.00 -3.54
CA ASN A 10 -28.59 57.95 -2.63
C ASN A 10 -27.33 58.50 -3.34
N PRO A 11 -27.24 59.81 -3.64
CA PRO A 11 -26.12 60.39 -4.38
C PRO A 11 -24.78 60.28 -3.62
N ARG A 12 -24.82 59.86 -2.35
CA ARG A 12 -23.64 59.63 -1.52
C ARG A 12 -23.07 58.21 -1.64
N ILE A 13 -23.73 57.29 -2.35
CA ILE A 13 -23.34 55.89 -2.45
C ILE A 13 -23.26 55.48 -3.92
N GLU A 14 -22.03 55.31 -4.40
CA GLU A 14 -21.73 54.83 -5.74
C GLU A 14 -20.98 53.49 -5.65
N LEU A 15 -21.71 52.41 -5.96
CA LEU A 15 -21.18 51.05 -5.95
C LEU A 15 -20.59 50.70 -7.33
N ALA A 16 -19.30 50.93 -7.47
CA ALA A 16 -18.55 50.62 -8.67
C ALA A 16 -17.36 49.71 -8.35
N TYR A 17 -16.99 48.83 -9.29
CA TYR A 17 -15.84 47.93 -9.14
C TYR A 17 -14.63 48.48 -9.90
N PRO A 18 -13.39 48.40 -9.38
CA PRO A 18 -12.96 47.80 -8.11
C PRO A 18 -13.01 48.76 -6.89
N ILE A 19 -13.25 50.05 -7.12
CA ILE A 19 -13.27 51.09 -6.08
C ILE A 19 -14.67 51.71 -6.03
N SER A 20 -15.35 51.57 -4.89
CA SER A 20 -16.66 52.18 -4.64
C SER A 20 -16.52 53.47 -3.85
N THR A 21 -17.42 54.43 -4.07
CA THR A 21 -17.47 55.68 -3.31
C THR A 21 -18.64 55.63 -2.34
N LEU A 22 -18.37 55.57 -1.04
CA LEU A 22 -19.37 55.58 0.03
C LEU A 22 -19.17 56.84 0.87
N TYR A 23 -20.16 57.72 0.94
CA TYR A 23 -20.10 58.98 1.66
C TYR A 23 -18.86 59.82 1.34
N ASN A 24 -18.52 59.89 0.05
CA ASN A 24 -17.33 60.58 -0.47
C ASN A 24 -15.98 59.94 -0.07
N GLN A 25 -15.98 58.77 0.55
CA GLN A 25 -14.79 57.97 0.80
C GLN A 25 -14.63 56.89 -0.27
N ARG A 26 -13.42 56.79 -0.83
CA ARG A 26 -13.07 55.74 -1.79
C ARG A 26 -12.65 54.49 -1.03
N LEU A 27 -13.41 53.41 -1.22
CA LEU A 27 -13.16 52.13 -0.58
C LEU A 27 -12.87 51.08 -1.64
N ASN A 28 -11.77 50.34 -1.43
CA ASN A 28 -11.43 49.20 -2.25
C ASN A 28 -12.30 48.01 -1.83
N ILE A 29 -13.22 47.61 -2.70
CA ILE A 29 -14.18 46.52 -2.44
C ILE A 29 -13.71 45.17 -3.01
N GLN A 30 -12.66 45.16 -3.83
CA GLN A 30 -12.05 43.96 -4.40
C GLN A 30 -11.73 42.85 -3.37
N PRO A 31 -11.16 43.12 -2.17
CA PRO A 31 -10.84 42.06 -1.22
C PRO A 31 -12.06 41.45 -0.52
N HIS A 32 -13.25 42.06 -0.63
CA HIS A 32 -14.44 41.64 0.10
C HIS A 32 -15.53 41.05 -0.80
N PHE A 33 -15.62 41.46 -2.08
CA PHE A 33 -16.67 41.04 -3.00
C PHE A 33 -16.10 40.14 -4.10
N PHE A 34 -16.68 38.94 -4.24
CA PHE A 34 -16.24 37.92 -5.19
C PHE A 34 -17.40 37.41 -6.06
N GLY A 35 -17.09 37.06 -7.30
CA GLY A 35 -18.07 36.58 -8.30
C GLY A 35 -19.12 37.64 -8.62
N ILE A 36 -18.65 38.82 -9.03
CA ILE A 36 -19.48 40.00 -9.29
C ILE A 36 -20.09 39.90 -10.69
N GLU A 37 -21.39 40.22 -10.81
CA GLU A 37 -22.06 40.41 -12.09
C GLU A 37 -22.24 41.91 -12.34
N PHE A 38 -21.76 42.35 -13.50
CA PHE A 38 -21.88 43.73 -13.95
C PHE A 38 -23.21 43.94 -14.65
N GLY A 39 -23.83 45.10 -14.44
CA GLY A 39 -25.00 45.50 -15.21
C GLY A 39 -24.63 45.81 -16.65
N GLU A 40 -25.56 45.59 -17.59
CA GLU A 40 -25.40 46.04 -18.97
C GLU A 40 -25.13 47.55 -18.97
N GLU A 41 -24.06 47.95 -19.65
CA GLU A 41 -23.79 49.36 -19.91
C GLU A 41 -24.84 49.87 -20.89
N GLU A 42 -25.69 50.82 -20.47
CA GLU A 42 -26.39 51.67 -21.43
C GLU A 42 -25.33 52.46 -22.19
N SER A 43 -24.97 51.97 -23.37
CA SER A 43 -24.25 52.75 -24.38
C SER A 43 -25.15 53.90 -24.79
N ARG A 44 -25.01 55.05 -24.14
CA ARG A 44 -25.52 56.31 -24.71
C ARG A 44 -24.68 56.58 -25.95
N ASP A 45 -25.30 56.41 -27.12
CA ASP A 45 -24.77 56.85 -28.40
C ASP A 45 -24.42 58.33 -28.28
N ALA A 46 -23.13 58.62 -28.14
CA ALA A 46 -22.61 59.97 -28.19
C ALA A 46 -22.49 60.36 -29.67
N GLU A 47 -23.54 60.98 -30.20
CA GLU A 47 -23.43 61.72 -31.46
C GLU A 47 -22.34 62.79 -31.32
N ASN A 48 -21.34 62.67 -32.19
CA ASN A 48 -20.47 63.72 -32.71
C ASN A 48 -19.86 64.70 -31.70
N SER A 49 -18.67 64.38 -31.19
CA SER A 49 -17.57 65.36 -31.03
C SER A 49 -16.23 64.67 -30.80
N THR A 50 -15.23 65.06 -31.59
CA THR A 50 -13.83 64.62 -31.54
C THR A 50 -13.11 65.13 -30.29
N ALA A 51 -13.43 64.52 -29.15
CA ALA A 51 -12.60 64.53 -27.96
C ALA A 51 -12.53 63.10 -27.44
N VAL A 52 -11.32 62.56 -27.32
CA VAL A 52 -11.04 61.23 -26.76
C VAL A 52 -11.67 61.15 -25.38
N ALA A 53 -12.82 60.47 -25.28
CA ALA A 53 -13.55 60.26 -24.04
C ALA A 53 -12.77 59.29 -23.15
N LEU A 54 -11.81 59.84 -22.40
CA LEU A 54 -11.15 59.16 -21.30
C LEU A 54 -12.05 59.21 -20.05
N ALA A 55 -13.27 58.68 -20.20
CA ALA A 55 -14.20 58.47 -19.10
C ALA A 55 -14.66 57.02 -19.18
N LYS A 56 -13.74 56.10 -18.90
CA LYS A 56 -14.06 54.70 -18.67
C LYS A 56 -14.93 54.66 -17.41
N SER A 57 -16.24 54.63 -17.60
CA SER A 57 -17.20 54.53 -16.49
C SER A 57 -16.89 53.25 -15.73
N ASN A 58 -16.79 53.33 -14.40
CA ASN A 58 -16.56 52.13 -13.60
C ASN A 58 -17.83 51.27 -13.67
N PRO A 59 -17.73 49.97 -13.96
CA PRO A 59 -18.90 49.13 -14.18
C PRO A 59 -19.73 49.03 -12.88
N LYS A 60 -21.03 49.28 -13.01
CA LYS A 60 -21.98 49.20 -11.90
C LYS A 60 -22.20 47.75 -11.49
N ILE A 61 -22.17 47.51 -10.18
CA ILE A 61 -22.34 46.18 -9.59
C ILE A 61 -23.82 45.88 -9.41
N VAL A 62 -24.29 44.76 -9.96
CA VAL A 62 -25.69 44.31 -9.83
C VAL A 62 -25.83 43.21 -8.79
N SER A 63 -24.91 42.24 -8.79
CA SER A 63 -24.92 41.11 -7.86
C SER A 63 -23.49 40.69 -7.50
N ALA A 64 -23.33 40.04 -6.35
CA ALA A 64 -22.09 39.38 -5.95
C ALA A 64 -22.40 38.00 -5.40
N LYS A 65 -21.63 36.98 -5.83
CA LYS A 65 -21.86 35.59 -5.43
C LYS A 65 -21.32 35.26 -4.05
N MET A 66 -20.27 35.94 -3.60
CA MET A 66 -19.65 35.71 -2.30
C MET A 66 -19.16 37.01 -1.67
N LEU A 67 -19.37 37.13 -0.36
CA LEU A 67 -18.87 38.21 0.48
C LEU A 67 -17.88 37.64 1.50
N ALA A 68 -16.65 38.13 1.51
CA ALA A 68 -15.67 37.82 2.54
C ALA A 68 -15.77 38.85 3.67
N LEU A 69 -15.96 38.37 4.89
CA LEU A 69 -15.98 39.17 6.11
C LEU A 69 -14.83 38.74 7.01
N GLN A 70 -14.09 39.71 7.54
CA GLN A 70 -13.03 39.47 8.52
C GLN A 70 -13.53 39.88 9.90
N LEU A 71 -13.73 38.91 10.79
CA LEU A 71 -13.96 39.19 12.21
C LEU A 71 -12.60 39.35 12.89
N ARG A 72 -12.32 40.54 13.41
CA ARG A 72 -11.12 40.80 14.23
C ARG A 72 -11.55 40.86 15.69
N ALA A 73 -10.91 40.05 16.54
CA ALA A 73 -11.11 40.05 17.97
C ALA A 73 -9.82 40.48 18.67
N GLU A 74 -9.95 41.24 19.76
CA GLU A 74 -8.81 41.64 20.57
C GLU A 74 -8.33 40.46 21.43
N ARG A 75 -7.02 40.22 21.44
CA ARG A 75 -6.42 39.20 22.29
C ARG A 75 -6.40 39.71 23.73
N LYS A 76 -7.05 38.99 24.65
CA LYS A 76 -7.00 39.34 26.08
C LYS A 76 -5.62 39.04 26.66
N GLU A 77 -5.21 39.85 27.65
CA GLU A 77 -3.95 39.65 28.37
C GLU A 77 -3.92 38.26 29.05
N GLY A 78 -2.80 37.54 28.89
CA GLY A 78 -2.61 36.20 29.46
C GLY A 78 -3.09 35.03 28.58
N TRP A 79 -3.67 35.27 27.40
CA TRP A 79 -4.02 34.17 26.49
C TRP A 79 -2.79 33.45 25.97
N THR A 80 -2.71 32.13 26.20
CA THR A 80 -1.72 31.27 25.56
C THR A 80 -2.08 31.00 24.10
N THR A 81 -1.13 30.53 23.29
CA THR A 81 -1.39 30.18 21.89
C THR A 81 -2.49 29.14 21.75
N GLN A 82 -2.62 28.19 22.70
CA GLN A 82 -3.69 27.19 22.69
C GLN A 82 -5.07 27.83 22.90
N MET A 83 -5.20 28.75 23.84
CA MET A 83 -6.47 29.46 24.08
C MET A 83 -6.91 30.30 22.88
N VAL A 84 -5.96 30.85 22.12
CA VAL A 84 -6.25 31.55 20.86
C VAL A 84 -6.81 30.56 19.82
N LYS A 85 -6.19 29.39 19.68
CA LYS A 85 -6.67 28.34 18.76
C LYS A 85 -8.05 27.84 19.16
N ASP A 86 -8.28 27.58 20.45
CA ASP A 86 -9.57 27.15 20.98
C ASP A 86 -10.65 28.20 20.72
N PHE A 87 -10.32 29.49 20.87
CA PHE A 87 -11.22 30.57 20.53
C PHE A 87 -11.55 30.61 19.03
N GLU A 88 -10.55 30.53 18.14
CA GLU A 88 -10.78 30.45 16.69
C GLU A 88 -11.65 29.24 16.32
N LEU A 89 -11.40 28.09 16.95
CA LEU A 89 -12.18 26.87 16.75
C LEU A 89 -13.61 27.04 17.25
N SER A 90 -13.81 27.69 18.40
CA SER A 90 -15.14 27.95 18.95
C SER A 90 -15.99 28.81 18.02
N ILE A 91 -15.37 29.78 17.31
CA ILE A 91 -16.06 30.60 16.31
C ILE A 91 -16.52 29.71 15.16
N THR A 92 -15.64 28.86 14.63
CA THR A 92 -16.01 27.93 13.55
C THR A 92 -17.13 26.99 13.98
N GLN A 93 -17.05 26.41 15.17
CA GLN A 93 -18.05 25.49 15.71
C GLN A 93 -19.41 26.18 15.91
N PHE A 94 -19.43 27.41 16.42
CA PHE A 94 -20.65 28.18 16.58
C PHE A 94 -21.35 28.41 15.23
N PHE A 95 -20.60 28.87 14.22
CA PHE A 95 -21.16 29.12 12.90
C PHE A 95 -21.57 27.85 12.14
N GLU A 96 -20.95 26.70 12.43
CA GLU A 96 -21.29 25.43 11.80
C GLU A 96 -22.41 24.66 12.49
N ARG A 97 -22.51 24.73 13.83
CA ARG A 97 -23.42 23.89 14.62
C ARG A 97 -24.61 24.63 15.19
N GLU A 98 -24.45 25.90 15.55
CA GLU A 98 -25.45 26.65 16.33
C GLU A 98 -26.10 27.77 15.51
N TYR A 99 -25.36 28.38 14.59
CA TYR A 99 -25.88 29.44 13.73
C TYR A 99 -26.79 28.90 12.62
N ASN A 100 -28.09 29.15 12.75
CA ASN A 100 -29.09 28.83 11.73
C ASN A 100 -29.72 30.12 11.18
N SER A 101 -29.55 30.37 9.88
CA SER A 101 -30.14 31.53 9.19
C SER A 101 -30.74 31.11 7.85
N PRO A 102 -32.00 31.47 7.56
CA PRO A 102 -32.68 31.09 6.31
C PRO A 102 -32.12 31.81 5.07
N THR A 103 -31.38 32.90 5.24
CA THR A 103 -30.93 33.77 4.13
C THR A 103 -29.41 33.89 4.00
N VAL A 104 -28.64 33.55 5.03
CA VAL A 104 -27.18 33.76 5.05
C VAL A 104 -26.48 32.46 5.40
N ARG A 105 -25.71 31.92 4.46
CA ARG A 105 -24.81 30.79 4.69
C ARG A 105 -23.42 31.33 5.02
N VAL A 106 -22.97 31.05 6.24
CA VAL A 106 -21.62 31.41 6.69
C VAL A 106 -20.70 30.20 6.50
N LEU A 107 -19.56 30.42 5.85
CA LEU A 107 -18.49 29.42 5.73
C LEU A 107 -17.26 30.03 6.41
N THR A 108 -16.90 29.49 7.56
CA THR A 108 -15.76 29.98 8.32
C THR A 108 -14.49 29.30 7.84
N LEU A 109 -13.46 30.09 7.52
CA LEU A 109 -12.12 29.61 7.24
C LEU A 109 -11.22 30.06 8.39
N SER A 110 -10.75 29.11 9.21
CA SER A 110 -9.76 29.36 10.27
C SER A 110 -8.52 28.53 10.00
N THR A 111 -7.35 29.12 10.23
CA THR A 111 -6.06 28.43 10.17
C THR A 111 -5.98 27.28 11.18
N SER A 112 -6.51 27.48 12.39
CA SER A 112 -6.54 26.45 13.43
C SER A 112 -7.38 25.23 13.04
N TYR A 113 -8.50 25.45 12.34
CA TYR A 113 -9.35 24.35 11.84
C TYR A 113 -8.61 23.51 10.78
N VAL A 114 -7.95 24.16 9.82
CA VAL A 114 -7.19 23.48 8.76
C VAL A 114 -6.01 22.69 9.34
N GLU A 115 -5.32 23.24 10.33
CA GLU A 115 -4.23 22.53 11.02
C GLU A 115 -4.71 21.23 11.69
N ILE A 116 -5.87 21.24 12.35
CA ILE A 116 -6.41 20.04 13.02
C ILE A 116 -6.79 18.97 12.01
N GLU A 117 -7.51 19.33 10.94
CA GLU A 117 -7.89 18.39 9.87
C GLU A 117 -6.65 17.75 9.22
N PHE A 118 -5.62 18.56 8.95
CA PHE A 118 -4.36 18.09 8.40
C PHE A 118 -3.64 17.14 9.37
N SER A 119 -3.63 17.46 10.67
CA SER A 119 -3.04 16.60 11.70
C SER A 119 -3.77 15.26 11.82
N LEU A 120 -5.10 15.26 11.69
CA LEU A 120 -5.93 14.06 11.75
C LEU A 120 -5.65 13.13 10.56
N ALA A 121 -5.47 13.69 9.36
CA ALA A 121 -5.07 12.92 8.19
C ALA A 121 -3.69 12.27 8.36
N ILE A 122 -2.71 12.98 8.91
CA ILE A 122 -1.38 12.43 9.19
C ILE A 122 -1.45 11.32 10.24
N MET A 123 -2.19 11.54 11.32
CA MET A 123 -2.36 10.54 12.39
C MET A 123 -3.06 9.28 11.89
N ALA A 124 -4.03 9.42 10.98
CA ALA A 124 -4.68 8.28 10.32
C ALA A 124 -3.70 7.45 9.49
N CYS A 125 -2.70 8.07 8.86
CA CYS A 125 -1.66 7.35 8.11
C CYS A 125 -0.60 6.69 9.01
N ILE A 126 -0.30 7.28 10.17
CA ILE A 126 0.74 6.76 11.10
C ILE A 126 0.20 5.64 12.00
N CYS A 127 -1.08 5.69 12.37
CA CYS A 127 -1.70 4.72 13.28
C CYS A 127 -1.53 3.25 12.85
N PRO A 128 -1.72 2.86 11.58
CA PRO A 128 -1.54 1.47 11.12
C PRO A 128 -0.10 0.97 11.30
N PHE A 129 0.89 1.83 11.05
CA PHE A 129 2.30 1.50 11.25
C PHE A 129 2.63 1.32 12.73
N MET A 130 2.12 2.17 13.60
CA MET A 130 2.32 2.02 15.04
C MET A 130 1.66 0.75 15.58
N ALA A 131 0.43 0.43 15.14
CA ALA A 131 -0.25 -0.80 15.51
C ALA A 131 0.55 -2.05 15.08
N CYS A 132 1.07 -2.05 13.83
CA CYS A 132 1.92 -3.12 13.33
C CYS A 132 3.22 -3.23 14.13
N GLY A 133 3.85 -2.10 14.47
CA GLY A 133 5.08 -2.05 15.27
C GLY A 133 4.88 -2.61 16.68
N THR A 134 3.78 -2.24 17.36
CA THR A 134 3.44 -2.77 18.68
C THR A 134 3.14 -4.27 18.64
N ALA A 135 2.43 -4.75 17.63
CA ALA A 135 2.14 -6.17 17.46
C ALA A 135 3.42 -7.00 17.23
N LEU A 136 4.30 -6.53 16.33
CA LEU A 136 5.59 -7.19 16.07
C LEU A 136 6.52 -7.13 17.31
N GLY A 137 6.56 -5.99 18.01
CA GLY A 137 7.31 -5.84 19.26
C GLY A 137 6.83 -6.80 20.35
N GLY A 138 5.52 -6.99 20.49
CA GLY A 138 4.94 -7.98 21.42
C GLY A 138 5.32 -9.41 21.06
N LEU A 139 5.30 -9.76 19.77
CA LEU A 139 5.74 -11.09 19.31
C LEU A 139 7.23 -11.34 19.60
N PHE A 140 8.08 -10.32 19.43
CA PHE A 140 9.50 -10.43 19.79
C PHE A 140 9.70 -10.55 21.29
N PHE A 141 8.90 -9.87 22.10
CA PHE A 141 8.94 -10.01 23.56
C PHE A 141 8.57 -11.42 24.02
N LEU A 142 7.65 -12.08 23.31
CA LEU A 142 7.26 -13.48 23.55
C LEU A 142 8.27 -14.50 22.98
N GLY A 143 9.38 -14.04 22.39
CA GLY A 143 10.43 -14.91 21.85
C GLY A 143 10.06 -15.57 20.51
N VAL A 144 9.04 -15.05 19.79
CA VAL A 144 8.67 -15.59 18.48
C VAL A 144 9.74 -15.23 17.45
N ARG A 145 10.20 -16.24 16.69
CA ARG A 145 11.22 -16.07 15.65
C ARG A 145 10.70 -15.20 14.51
N PHE A 146 11.48 -14.19 14.13
CA PHE A 146 11.19 -13.34 12.97
C PHE A 146 11.30 -14.12 11.65
N GLY A 147 10.27 -14.01 10.81
CA GLY A 147 10.28 -14.47 9.42
C GLY A 147 10.21 -13.30 8.45
N SER A 148 10.98 -13.33 7.37
CA SER A 148 11.02 -12.26 6.36
C SER A 148 9.67 -12.00 5.67
N ILE A 149 8.75 -12.97 5.68
CA ILE A 149 7.37 -12.81 5.21
C ILE A 149 6.59 -11.74 6.00
N LEU A 150 6.94 -11.52 7.28
CA LEU A 150 6.31 -10.50 8.13
C LEU A 150 6.59 -9.08 7.67
N CYS A 151 7.58 -8.85 6.80
CA CYS A 151 7.85 -7.55 6.19
C CYS A 151 6.70 -7.06 5.28
N VAL A 152 5.80 -7.96 4.85
CA VAL A 152 4.62 -7.62 4.04
C VAL A 152 3.46 -7.11 4.90
N THR A 153 3.49 -7.37 6.22
CA THR A 153 2.40 -7.05 7.16
C THR A 153 2.00 -5.56 7.16
N PRO A 154 2.91 -4.57 7.18
CA PRO A 154 2.52 -3.16 7.16
C PRO A 154 1.72 -2.77 5.91
N PHE A 155 2.05 -3.35 4.75
CA PHE A 155 1.34 -3.09 3.49
C PHE A 155 -0.07 -3.70 3.51
N LEU A 156 -0.20 -4.90 4.08
CA LEU A 156 -1.51 -5.55 4.24
C LEU A 156 -2.38 -4.79 5.24
N VAL A 157 -1.84 -4.35 6.37
CA VAL A 157 -2.60 -3.61 7.39
C VAL A 157 -3.11 -2.27 6.85
N LEU A 158 -2.34 -1.61 5.97
CA LEU A 158 -2.83 -0.40 5.28
C LEU A 158 -3.97 -0.68 4.29
N ALA A 159 -3.94 -1.84 3.64
CA ALA A 159 -4.87 -2.22 2.59
C ALA A 159 -6.14 -2.93 3.10
N ILE A 160 -6.08 -3.57 4.26
CA ILE A 160 -7.19 -4.33 4.83
C ILE A 160 -8.17 -3.37 5.53
N ASP A 161 -9.41 -3.38 5.05
CA ASP A 161 -10.61 -2.94 5.76
C ASP A 161 -10.75 -3.83 7.03
N SER A 162 -10.56 -3.23 8.20
CA SER A 162 -10.76 -3.86 9.49
C SER A 162 -11.95 -3.22 10.20
N SER A 163 -13.08 -3.08 9.48
CA SER A 163 -14.37 -2.61 9.97
C SER A 163 -14.88 -3.31 11.26
N LYS A 164 -14.30 -4.46 11.65
CA LYS A 164 -14.75 -5.24 12.83
C LYS A 164 -13.96 -5.04 14.12
N ALA A 165 -12.82 -4.37 14.11
CA ALA A 165 -11.98 -4.21 15.29
C ALA A 165 -12.08 -2.80 15.87
N MET A 166 -13.03 -2.61 16.80
CA MET A 166 -13.12 -1.48 17.73
C MET A 166 -13.68 -0.16 17.16
N PRO A 167 -14.82 0.36 17.70
CA PRO A 167 -15.51 1.55 17.19
C PRO A 167 -14.81 2.88 17.51
N THR A 168 -13.54 2.87 17.94
CA THR A 168 -12.87 4.07 18.47
C THR A 168 -11.74 4.57 17.57
N TYR A 169 -11.14 3.71 16.73
CA TYR A 169 -10.05 4.12 15.82
C TYR A 169 -10.07 3.28 14.54
N PRO A 170 -10.24 3.88 13.33
CA PRO A 170 -10.11 3.14 12.08
C PRO A 170 -8.65 2.72 11.89
N VAL A 171 -8.43 1.43 11.62
CA VAL A 171 -7.08 0.84 11.59
C VAL A 171 -6.52 0.75 10.16
N GLY A 172 -7.33 1.07 9.14
CA GLY A 172 -6.95 1.08 7.72
C GLY A 172 -7.26 2.40 7.01
N VAL A 173 -6.62 2.62 5.85
CA VAL A 173 -6.85 3.82 5.01
C VAL A 173 -8.27 3.84 4.47
N ASP A 174 -8.81 2.68 4.08
CA ASP A 174 -10.18 2.54 3.58
C ASP A 174 -11.21 2.83 4.69
N ASP A 175 -11.02 2.29 5.89
CA ASP A 175 -11.86 2.58 7.06
C ASP A 175 -11.86 4.06 7.43
N ALA A 176 -10.69 4.70 7.42
CA ALA A 176 -10.57 6.12 7.70
C ALA A 176 -11.30 6.96 6.63
N TYR A 177 -11.17 6.58 5.36
CA TYR A 177 -11.89 7.23 4.27
C TYR A 177 -13.41 7.07 4.40
N LEU A 178 -13.90 5.85 4.63
CA LEU A 178 -15.32 5.57 4.84
C LEU A 178 -15.89 6.28 6.07
N MET A 179 -15.13 6.33 7.16
CA MET A 179 -15.52 7.03 8.39
C MET A 179 -15.60 8.54 8.17
N ILE A 180 -14.60 9.15 7.52
CA ILE A 180 -14.61 10.59 7.21
C ILE A 180 -15.75 10.90 6.25
N HIS A 181 -15.95 10.10 5.21
CA HIS A 181 -17.02 10.29 4.23
C HIS A 181 -18.42 10.13 4.87
N SER A 182 -18.62 9.12 5.71
CA SER A 182 -19.89 8.92 6.43
C SER A 182 -20.15 10.04 7.45
N TRP A 183 -19.11 10.49 8.17
CA TRP A 183 -19.19 11.63 9.07
C TRP A 183 -19.55 12.92 8.34
N GLN A 184 -18.92 13.19 7.20
CA GLN A 184 -19.25 14.34 6.35
C GLN A 184 -20.69 14.28 5.85
N ARG A 185 -21.18 13.10 5.46
CA ARG A 185 -22.58 12.90 5.05
C ARG A 185 -23.56 13.18 6.19
N VAL A 186 -23.33 12.63 7.38
CA VAL A 186 -24.19 12.82 8.56
C VAL A 186 -24.15 14.27 9.03
N THR A 187 -22.97 14.90 9.07
CA THR A 187 -22.83 16.31 9.46
C THR A 187 -23.52 17.22 8.45
N LYS A 188 -23.44 16.91 7.16
CA LYS A 188 -24.19 17.62 6.11
C LYS A 188 -25.70 17.44 6.26
N GLU A 189 -26.17 16.25 6.58
CA GLU A 189 -27.60 15.96 6.78
C GLU A 189 -28.17 16.66 8.03
N LEU A 190 -27.41 16.69 9.13
CA LEU A 190 -27.73 17.46 10.33
C LEU A 190 -27.68 18.97 10.08
N ARG A 191 -26.76 19.43 9.22
CA ARG A 191 -26.65 20.84 8.80
C ARG A 191 -27.74 21.26 7.82
N GLU A 192 -28.24 20.34 6.99
CA GLU A 192 -29.32 20.56 6.03
C GLU A 192 -30.72 20.45 6.69
N ASN A 193 -30.86 19.76 7.82
CA ASN A 193 -32.13 19.56 8.55
C ASN A 193 -32.03 19.80 10.08
N PRO A 194 -31.85 21.04 10.58
CA PRO A 194 -32.04 21.34 12.00
C PRO A 194 -33.55 21.35 12.34
N VAL A 195 -34.00 20.45 13.21
CA VAL A 195 -35.43 20.28 13.51
C VAL A 195 -35.97 21.41 14.41
N LYS A 196 -36.55 22.45 13.79
CA LYS A 196 -37.91 23.02 14.01
C LYS A 196 -38.10 24.35 13.26
N GLY A 197 -39.01 24.37 12.28
CA GLY A 197 -39.74 25.57 11.82
C GLY A 197 -39.48 26.05 10.38
N ASP A 198 -40.30 25.57 9.45
CA ASP A 198 -40.31 25.85 8.00
C ASP A 198 -40.26 27.34 7.61
N SER A 199 -39.34 27.71 6.70
CA SER A 199 -39.33 29.01 6.04
C SER A 199 -39.04 28.90 4.54
N ALA A 200 -39.83 29.63 3.74
CA ALA A 200 -39.83 29.62 2.28
C ALA A 200 -38.48 29.96 1.62
N ALA A 201 -37.54 30.56 2.36
CA ALA A 201 -36.17 30.81 1.90
C ALA A 201 -35.37 29.51 1.64
N TYR A 202 -35.73 28.42 2.34
CA TYR A 202 -35.20 27.07 2.12
C TYR A 202 -35.45 26.59 0.68
N ARG A 203 -36.62 26.90 0.09
CA ARG A 203 -36.97 26.49 -1.28
C ARG A 203 -36.16 27.20 -2.38
N LEU A 204 -35.58 28.36 -2.09
CA LEU A 204 -34.93 29.24 -3.07
C LEU A 204 -33.40 29.06 -3.10
N ALA A 205 -32.77 28.88 -1.93
CA ALA A 205 -31.36 28.50 -1.82
C ALA A 205 -31.11 27.04 -2.21
N GLN A 206 -32.10 26.16 -1.97
CA GLN A 206 -32.12 24.80 -2.52
C GLN A 206 -32.02 24.86 -4.05
N LYS A 207 -32.73 25.75 -4.75
CA LYS A 207 -32.79 25.75 -6.23
C LYS A 207 -31.46 26.01 -6.95
N SER A 208 -30.48 26.70 -6.35
CA SER A 208 -29.21 27.04 -7.03
C SER A 208 -28.09 26.04 -6.72
N ILE A 209 -27.93 25.66 -5.44
CA ILE A 209 -26.98 24.61 -5.01
C ILE A 209 -27.51 23.22 -5.35
N SER A 210 -28.83 22.99 -5.32
CA SER A 210 -29.43 21.83 -5.98
C SER A 210 -29.18 21.94 -7.47
N SER A 211 -29.40 23.05 -8.20
CA SER A 211 -29.15 23.00 -9.66
C SER A 211 -27.72 22.62 -10.07
N LEU A 212 -26.70 22.95 -9.28
CA LEU A 212 -25.32 22.51 -9.54
C LEU A 212 -25.07 21.08 -9.06
N ARG A 213 -25.61 20.71 -7.89
CA ARG A 213 -25.58 19.34 -7.38
C ARG A 213 -26.39 18.44 -8.29
N ASP A 214 -27.66 18.71 -8.53
CA ASP A 214 -28.53 18.16 -9.57
C ASP A 214 -27.82 18.15 -10.92
N ARG A 215 -27.13 19.18 -11.44
CA ARG A 215 -26.39 19.01 -12.72
C ARG A 215 -25.25 17.99 -12.67
N PHE A 216 -24.46 17.97 -11.59
CA PHE A 216 -23.37 17.00 -11.43
C PHE A 216 -23.88 15.61 -11.11
N THR A 217 -24.89 15.52 -10.25
CA THR A 217 -25.60 14.34 -9.79
C THR A 217 -26.54 13.83 -10.88
N ASP A 218 -27.03 14.62 -11.82
CA ASP A 218 -27.77 14.21 -13.02
C ASP A 218 -26.79 13.76 -14.10
N GLY A 219 -25.59 14.33 -14.14
CA GLY A 219 -24.50 13.80 -14.96
C GLY A 219 -24.00 12.45 -14.45
N PHE A 220 -23.80 12.35 -13.13
CA PHE A 220 -23.34 11.14 -12.46
C PHE A 220 -24.45 10.09 -12.38
N ASN A 221 -25.64 10.43 -11.90
CA ASN A 221 -26.83 9.57 -11.96
C ASN A 221 -27.19 9.30 -13.42
N GLY A 222 -27.02 10.22 -14.37
CA GLY A 222 -27.23 9.90 -15.79
C GLY A 222 -26.21 8.88 -16.31
N LEU A 223 -24.97 8.91 -15.82
CA LEU A 223 -23.95 7.91 -16.13
C LEU A 223 -24.20 6.60 -15.36
N LEU A 224 -24.65 6.68 -14.11
CA LEU A 224 -24.94 5.56 -13.22
C LEU A 224 -26.24 4.87 -13.63
N ASP A 225 -27.26 5.60 -14.05
CA ASP A 225 -28.52 5.12 -14.64
C ASP A 225 -28.27 4.56 -16.03
N LYS A 226 -27.35 5.13 -16.83
CA LYS A 226 -26.88 4.50 -18.08
C LYS A 226 -26.12 3.22 -17.81
N TYR A 227 -25.27 3.20 -16.79
CA TYR A 227 -24.51 2.02 -16.38
C TYR A 227 -25.44 0.94 -15.79
N VAL A 228 -26.39 1.32 -14.94
CA VAL A 228 -27.40 0.46 -14.32
C VAL A 228 -28.37 -0.05 -15.38
N SER A 229 -28.84 0.79 -16.30
CA SER A 229 -29.67 0.30 -17.43
C SER A 229 -28.86 -0.59 -18.38
N MET A 230 -27.57 -0.31 -18.60
CA MET A 230 -26.67 -1.19 -19.34
C MET A 230 -26.50 -2.54 -18.63
N ILE A 231 -26.33 -2.57 -17.30
CA ILE A 231 -26.20 -3.79 -16.50
C ILE A 231 -27.51 -4.56 -16.38
N THR A 232 -28.63 -3.86 -16.21
CA THR A 232 -29.96 -4.45 -16.01
C THR A 232 -30.54 -5.02 -17.32
N ASN A 233 -29.92 -4.73 -18.47
CA ASN A 233 -30.28 -5.37 -19.73
C ASN A 233 -29.98 -6.87 -19.67
N GLN A 234 -31.02 -7.69 -19.85
CA GLN A 234 -30.94 -9.15 -19.79
C GLN A 234 -29.91 -9.75 -20.77
N LEU A 235 -29.70 -9.12 -21.94
CA LEU A 235 -28.67 -9.57 -22.90
C LEU A 235 -27.25 -9.28 -22.41
N PHE A 236 -27.04 -8.13 -21.75
CA PHE A 236 -25.74 -7.74 -21.24
C PHE A 236 -25.37 -8.52 -19.98
N ASP A 237 -26.34 -8.80 -19.12
CA ASP A 237 -26.15 -9.68 -17.96
C ASP A 237 -25.77 -11.10 -18.40
N VAL A 238 -26.49 -11.70 -19.37
CA VAL A 238 -26.12 -13.01 -19.94
C VAL A 238 -24.74 -12.97 -20.59
N PHE A 239 -24.39 -11.89 -21.29
CA PHE A 239 -23.05 -11.70 -21.87
C PHE A 239 -21.96 -11.66 -20.78
N ILE A 240 -22.16 -10.90 -19.69
CA ILE A 240 -21.22 -10.85 -18.57
C ILE A 240 -21.09 -12.22 -17.91
N VAL A 241 -22.18 -12.95 -17.71
CA VAL A 241 -22.14 -14.30 -17.15
C VAL A 241 -21.35 -15.24 -18.05
N ILE A 242 -21.52 -15.17 -19.37
CA ILE A 242 -20.72 -15.97 -20.33
C ILE A 242 -19.25 -15.60 -20.23
N VAL A 243 -18.90 -14.30 -20.20
CA VAL A 243 -17.51 -13.84 -20.03
C VAL A 243 -16.94 -14.33 -18.70
N TRP A 244 -17.71 -14.30 -17.62
CA TRP A 244 -17.29 -14.78 -16.31
C TRP A 244 -17.08 -16.31 -16.30
N LEU A 245 -17.95 -17.07 -16.97
CA LEU A 245 -17.78 -18.51 -17.13
C LEU A 245 -16.55 -18.87 -17.97
N ILE A 246 -16.28 -18.12 -19.04
CA ILE A 246 -15.05 -18.27 -19.84
C ILE A 246 -13.82 -17.95 -18.98
N PHE A 247 -13.85 -16.82 -18.25
CA PHE A 247 -12.78 -16.43 -17.34
C PHE A 247 -12.52 -17.52 -16.28
N LEU A 248 -13.57 -18.07 -15.69
CA LEU A 248 -13.47 -19.12 -14.68
C LEU A 248 -12.92 -20.42 -15.29
N ALA A 249 -13.36 -20.82 -16.48
CA ALA A 249 -12.81 -21.97 -17.20
C ALA A 249 -11.32 -21.80 -17.53
N THR A 250 -10.92 -20.61 -18.00
CA THR A 250 -9.50 -20.30 -18.26
C THR A 250 -8.67 -20.30 -16.99
N SER A 251 -9.23 -19.81 -15.87
CA SER A 251 -8.56 -19.79 -14.57
C SER A 251 -8.36 -21.21 -14.03
N ILE A 252 -9.38 -22.07 -14.09
CA ILE A 252 -9.27 -23.50 -13.71
C ILE A 252 -8.21 -24.19 -14.56
N LYS A 253 -8.25 -24.00 -15.88
CA LYS A 253 -7.23 -24.57 -16.79
C LYS A 253 -5.83 -24.07 -16.42
N GLY A 254 -5.67 -22.78 -16.14
CA GLY A 254 -4.41 -22.18 -15.70
C GLY A 254 -3.88 -22.78 -14.39
N ILE A 255 -4.76 -22.99 -13.40
CA ILE A 255 -4.41 -23.62 -12.12
C ILE A 255 -3.93 -25.06 -12.34
N THR A 256 -4.60 -25.84 -13.19
CA THR A 256 -4.20 -27.24 -13.47
C THR A 256 -2.86 -27.38 -14.21
N GLN A 257 -2.44 -26.34 -14.94
CA GLN A 257 -1.17 -26.34 -15.67
C GLN A 257 -0.02 -25.70 -14.89
N MET A 258 -0.28 -25.12 -13.71
CA MET A 258 0.74 -24.44 -12.94
C MET A 258 1.72 -25.45 -12.34
N PRO A 259 3.00 -25.49 -12.78
CA PRO A 259 3.97 -26.42 -12.22
C PRO A 259 4.35 -25.98 -10.80
N ILE A 260 4.22 -26.88 -9.83
CA ILE A 260 4.63 -26.66 -8.44
C ILE A 260 6.13 -26.96 -8.32
N ASN A 261 6.97 -26.18 -9.00
CA ASN A 261 8.42 -26.33 -8.93
C ASN A 261 9.04 -25.10 -8.28
N LEU A 262 9.46 -25.23 -7.03
CA LEU A 262 10.27 -24.22 -6.36
C LEU A 262 11.72 -24.34 -6.84
N THR A 263 12.03 -23.74 -8.00
CA THR A 263 13.40 -23.77 -8.53
C THR A 263 14.33 -22.95 -7.61
N PRO A 264 15.49 -23.48 -7.18
CA PRO A 264 16.45 -22.77 -6.33
C PRO A 264 16.87 -21.40 -6.88
N LYS A 265 16.88 -21.23 -8.21
CA LYS A 265 17.10 -19.94 -8.89
C LYS A 265 16.23 -18.80 -8.38
N LYS A 266 15.02 -19.08 -7.90
CA LYS A 266 14.08 -18.07 -7.39
C LYS A 266 14.35 -17.67 -5.94
N LEU A 267 15.14 -18.45 -5.21
CA LEU A 267 15.57 -18.15 -3.84
C LEU A 267 16.82 -17.27 -3.81
N PHE A 268 17.64 -17.32 -4.87
CA PHE A 268 18.83 -16.49 -5.00
C PHE A 268 18.49 -15.12 -5.58
N SER A 269 19.21 -14.08 -5.11
CA SER A 269 19.17 -12.76 -5.75
C SER A 269 19.53 -12.86 -7.23
N LEU A 270 18.94 -12.00 -8.07
CA LEU A 270 19.18 -11.95 -9.52
C LEU A 270 20.66 -11.74 -9.86
N ASP A 271 21.41 -11.05 -9.00
CA ASP A 271 22.83 -10.76 -9.20
C ASP A 271 23.78 -11.79 -8.54
N SER A 272 23.24 -12.87 -7.96
CA SER A 272 24.07 -13.86 -7.27
C SER A 272 24.82 -14.75 -8.26
N SER A 273 26.12 -14.90 -8.07
CA SER A 273 26.96 -15.88 -8.79
C SER A 273 26.46 -17.33 -8.63
N LEU A 274 25.62 -17.60 -7.62
CA LEU A 274 24.97 -18.90 -7.45
C LEU A 274 23.98 -19.22 -8.56
N GLN A 275 23.41 -18.22 -9.23
CA GLN A 275 22.56 -18.46 -10.41
C GLN A 275 23.37 -18.95 -11.59
N GLU A 276 24.55 -18.35 -11.83
CA GLU A 276 25.47 -18.79 -12.87
C GLU A 276 25.98 -20.20 -12.54
N MET A 277 26.41 -20.45 -11.30
CA MET A 277 26.78 -21.79 -10.85
C MET A 277 25.66 -22.82 -11.04
N ASP A 278 24.40 -22.47 -10.76
CA ASP A 278 23.27 -23.38 -10.95
C ASP A 278 23.03 -23.68 -12.44
N VAL A 279 23.14 -22.67 -13.32
CA VAL A 279 23.08 -22.88 -14.78
C VAL A 279 24.21 -23.79 -15.25
N LEU A 280 25.45 -23.53 -14.81
CA LEU A 280 26.60 -24.36 -15.15
C LEU A 280 26.45 -25.79 -14.61
N ARG A 281 25.94 -25.95 -13.38
CA ARG A 281 25.66 -27.27 -12.79
C ARG A 281 24.62 -28.04 -13.61
N VAL A 282 23.50 -27.41 -13.96
CA VAL A 282 22.43 -28.06 -14.73
C VAL A 282 22.89 -28.43 -16.14
N ASN A 283 23.71 -27.59 -16.78
CA ASN A 283 24.13 -27.82 -18.15
C ASN A 283 25.35 -28.76 -18.26
N TYR A 284 26.30 -28.67 -17.34
CA TYR A 284 27.60 -29.35 -17.45
C TYR A 284 27.88 -30.40 -16.39
N VAL A 285 27.11 -30.48 -15.29
CA VAL A 285 27.38 -31.45 -14.21
C VAL A 285 26.29 -32.52 -14.15
N ILE A 286 25.04 -32.11 -13.97
CA ILE A 286 23.88 -33.02 -13.80
C ILE A 286 23.74 -34.04 -14.94
N PRO A 287 23.96 -33.70 -16.23
CA PRO A 287 23.84 -34.68 -17.31
C PRO A 287 24.92 -35.77 -17.28
N HIS A 288 26.06 -35.50 -16.63
CA HIS A 288 27.19 -36.44 -16.59
C HIS A 288 27.21 -37.25 -15.30
N PHE A 289 26.92 -36.64 -14.14
CA PHE A 289 26.80 -37.36 -12.88
C PHE A 289 26.02 -36.58 -11.83
N THR A 290 25.41 -37.32 -10.91
CA THR A 290 24.82 -36.76 -9.69
C THR A 290 25.39 -37.49 -8.49
N LEU A 291 25.99 -36.76 -7.56
CA LEU A 291 26.55 -37.33 -6.35
C LEU A 291 25.46 -37.46 -5.27
N ALA A 292 25.30 -38.66 -4.73
CA ALA A 292 24.49 -38.91 -3.55
C ALA A 292 25.42 -39.24 -2.37
N THR A 293 25.35 -38.45 -1.30
CA THR A 293 26.09 -38.73 -0.06
C THR A 293 25.23 -39.61 0.85
N LEU A 294 25.74 -40.79 1.20
CA LEU A 294 25.05 -41.77 2.03
C LEU A 294 25.66 -41.76 3.44
N PHE A 295 24.82 -41.59 4.47
CA PHE A 295 25.25 -41.60 5.86
C PHE A 295 24.81 -42.89 6.55
N VAL A 296 25.78 -43.69 7.01
CA VAL A 296 25.51 -44.92 7.77
C VAL A 296 25.54 -44.58 9.27
N ASN A 297 24.36 -44.53 9.90
CA ASN A 297 24.19 -44.06 11.29
C ASN A 297 24.85 -44.99 12.35
N LYS A 298 25.23 -46.24 11.99
CA LYS A 298 25.84 -47.22 12.91
C LYS A 298 26.81 -48.19 12.19
N PRO A 299 28.03 -47.76 11.82
CA PRO A 299 29.00 -48.67 11.20
C PRO A 299 29.47 -49.76 12.18
N GLY A 300 29.60 -49.40 13.47
CA GLY A 300 30.13 -50.20 14.58
C GLY A 300 31.54 -50.74 14.33
N ASN A 301 31.91 -51.88 14.93
CA ASN A 301 33.28 -52.38 14.85
C ASN A 301 33.55 -53.04 13.48
N LEU A 302 34.43 -52.42 12.69
CA LEU A 302 34.82 -52.88 11.36
C LEU A 302 35.89 -53.98 11.41
N SER A 303 36.47 -54.25 12.59
CA SER A 303 37.38 -55.38 12.81
C SER A 303 36.67 -56.73 12.91
N ASP A 304 35.33 -56.75 12.97
CA ASP A 304 34.55 -57.99 12.97
C ASP A 304 34.27 -58.44 11.51
N PRO A 305 34.76 -59.63 11.09
CA PRO A 305 34.60 -60.12 9.72
C PRO A 305 33.13 -60.21 9.27
N SER A 306 32.22 -60.52 10.19
CA SER A 306 30.79 -60.65 9.89
C SER A 306 30.14 -59.32 9.52
N ARG A 307 30.59 -58.23 10.15
CA ARG A 307 30.07 -56.87 9.93
C ARG A 307 30.68 -56.24 8.70
N LEU A 308 31.97 -56.49 8.48
CA LEU A 308 32.65 -56.07 7.27
C LEU A 308 32.05 -56.73 6.04
N ALA A 309 31.76 -58.05 6.09
CA ALA A 309 31.06 -58.75 5.02
C ALA A 309 29.69 -58.13 4.72
N ARG A 310 28.92 -57.75 5.75
CA ARG A 310 27.64 -57.07 5.58
C ARG A 310 27.79 -55.68 4.96
N LEU A 311 28.83 -54.92 5.33
CA LEU A 311 29.10 -53.61 4.76
C LEU A 311 29.54 -53.72 3.30
N ASN A 312 30.41 -54.68 2.97
CA ASN A 312 30.81 -54.98 1.60
C ASN A 312 29.62 -55.40 0.74
N GLN A 313 28.71 -56.21 1.29
CA GLN A 313 27.47 -56.57 0.60
C GLN A 313 26.60 -55.33 0.33
N PHE A 314 26.44 -54.45 1.32
CA PHE A 314 25.69 -53.20 1.15
C PHE A 314 26.31 -52.29 0.07
N VAL A 315 27.64 -52.15 0.06
CA VAL A 315 28.35 -51.37 -0.98
C VAL A 315 28.17 -52.00 -2.35
N ASN A 316 28.27 -53.33 -2.47
CA ASN A 316 28.07 -54.02 -3.75
C ASN A 316 26.62 -53.88 -4.26
N GLU A 317 25.63 -53.98 -3.36
CA GLU A 317 24.22 -53.73 -3.71
C GLU A 317 24.01 -52.30 -4.21
N MET A 318 24.64 -51.30 -3.57
CA MET A 318 24.61 -49.89 -3.99
C MET A 318 25.23 -49.69 -5.37
N GLU A 319 26.40 -50.28 -5.61
CA GLU A 319 27.13 -50.19 -6.87
C GLU A 319 26.41 -50.91 -8.03
N SER A 320 25.58 -51.91 -7.71
CA SER A 320 24.77 -52.65 -8.68
C SER A 320 23.47 -51.94 -9.09
N LEU A 321 23.13 -50.81 -8.47
CA LEU A 321 21.90 -50.08 -8.77
C LEU A 321 21.86 -49.58 -10.22
N PRO A 322 20.68 -49.52 -10.86
CA PRO A 322 20.55 -49.06 -12.23
C PRO A 322 20.99 -47.59 -12.35
N GLY A 323 22.01 -47.34 -13.17
CA GLY A 323 22.60 -46.01 -13.36
C GLY A 323 23.88 -45.75 -12.56
N ALA A 324 24.28 -46.65 -11.68
CA ALA A 324 25.60 -46.59 -11.03
C ALA A 324 26.70 -47.11 -11.96
N TRP A 325 27.92 -46.59 -11.80
CA TRP A 325 29.11 -47.03 -12.55
C TRP A 325 29.84 -48.24 -11.92
N GLY A 326 29.12 -49.05 -11.13
CA GLY A 326 29.69 -50.21 -10.45
C GLY A 326 30.76 -49.82 -9.43
N SER A 327 31.82 -50.64 -9.32
CA SER A 327 32.92 -50.47 -8.36
C SER A 327 33.64 -49.11 -8.40
N LYS A 328 33.61 -48.41 -9.54
CA LYS A 328 34.22 -47.07 -9.70
C LYS A 328 33.30 -45.92 -9.27
N SER A 329 32.05 -46.20 -8.93
CA SER A 329 31.07 -45.19 -8.52
C SER A 329 31.17 -44.81 -7.04
N SER A 330 31.71 -45.71 -6.20
CA SER A 330 31.86 -45.48 -4.77
C SER A 330 33.32 -45.21 -4.41
N ASN A 331 33.52 -44.24 -3.51
CA ASN A 331 34.78 -44.08 -2.81
C ASN A 331 34.68 -44.89 -1.50
N TYR A 332 35.26 -46.09 -1.50
CA TYR A 332 35.15 -47.05 -0.41
C TYR A 332 36.54 -47.40 0.14
N PHE A 333 36.94 -46.69 1.19
CA PHE A 333 38.29 -46.77 1.77
C PHE A 333 38.73 -48.18 2.20
N ILE A 334 37.80 -49.07 2.57
CA ILE A 334 38.15 -50.43 3.01
C ILE A 334 38.71 -51.26 1.86
N ARG A 335 38.27 -51.03 0.61
CA ARG A 335 38.84 -51.73 -0.55
C ARG A 335 40.29 -51.32 -0.77
N ASP A 336 40.56 -50.02 -0.68
CA ASP A 336 41.89 -49.46 -0.85
C ASP A 336 42.81 -49.89 0.31
N PHE A 337 42.26 -50.02 1.52
CA PHE A 337 42.98 -50.52 2.71
C PHE A 337 43.37 -52.01 2.59
N VAL A 338 42.50 -52.86 2.04
CA VAL A 338 42.83 -54.28 1.77
C VAL A 338 43.92 -54.41 0.72
N GLU A 339 43.89 -53.56 -0.32
CA GLU A 339 44.93 -53.53 -1.35
C GLU A 339 46.29 -53.08 -0.79
N PHE A 340 46.28 -52.09 0.10
CA PHE A 340 47.46 -51.67 0.84
C PHE A 340 48.06 -52.78 1.72
N GLU A 341 47.24 -53.46 2.54
CA GLU A 341 47.72 -54.56 3.39
C GLU A 341 48.30 -55.71 2.57
N LYS A 342 47.67 -56.03 1.43
CA LYS A 342 48.17 -57.04 0.52
C LYS A 342 49.53 -56.63 -0.07
N GLY A 343 49.68 -55.38 -0.52
CA GLY A 343 50.95 -54.87 -1.04
C GLY A 343 52.06 -54.86 0.02
N MET A 344 51.75 -54.46 1.25
CA MET A 344 52.69 -54.50 2.36
C MET A 344 53.14 -55.93 2.71
N SER A 345 52.21 -56.88 2.74
CA SER A 345 52.51 -58.29 3.00
C SER A 345 53.35 -58.92 1.89
N GLU A 346 53.18 -58.53 0.63
CA GLU A 346 53.99 -59.01 -0.49
C GLU A 346 55.42 -58.45 -0.43
N MET A 347 55.59 -57.16 -0.09
CA MET A 347 56.92 -56.55 0.11
C MET A 347 57.69 -57.18 1.28
N GLU A 348 57.01 -57.43 2.41
CA GLU A 348 57.63 -58.07 3.57
C GLU A 348 57.98 -59.55 3.35
N ALA A 349 57.31 -60.22 2.40
CA ALA A 349 57.63 -61.60 2.02
C ALA A 349 58.86 -61.69 1.10
N GLU A 350 59.21 -60.63 0.39
CA GLU A 350 60.42 -60.55 -0.44
C GLU A 350 61.68 -60.19 0.36
N GLU A 351 61.53 -59.55 1.54
CA GLU A 351 62.61 -59.30 2.50
C GLU A 351 62.76 -60.52 3.45
N GLU A 352 63.62 -61.47 3.08
CA GLU A 352 63.82 -62.82 3.67
C GLU A 352 64.06 -62.97 5.20
N ASP A 353 63.82 -61.98 6.09
CA ASP A 353 64.13 -62.09 7.52
C ASP A 353 63.11 -61.45 8.50
N ALA A 354 61.79 -61.52 8.23
CA ALA A 354 60.77 -61.10 9.21
C ALA A 354 59.85 -62.25 9.66
N VAL A 355 60.01 -62.68 10.92
CA VAL A 355 59.14 -63.64 11.62
C VAL A 355 57.83 -62.97 12.05
N VAL A 356 56.96 -62.64 11.10
CA VAL A 356 55.53 -62.42 11.37
C VAL A 356 54.76 -62.87 10.13
N THR A 357 54.22 -64.09 10.15
CA THR A 357 53.16 -64.48 9.21
C THR A 357 51.95 -63.60 9.49
N ARG A 358 51.82 -62.50 8.74
CA ARG A 358 50.62 -61.66 8.72
C ARG A 358 49.54 -62.43 7.96
N ASP A 359 48.39 -62.64 8.58
CA ASP A 359 47.26 -63.28 7.91
C ASP A 359 46.66 -62.28 6.90
N PRO A 360 46.68 -62.59 5.58
CA PRO A 360 46.24 -61.65 4.53
C PRO A 360 44.73 -61.37 4.53
N ASN A 361 43.98 -61.97 5.46
CA ASN A 361 42.53 -61.88 5.58
C ASN A 361 42.08 -61.15 6.87
N VAL A 362 43.01 -60.66 7.70
CA VAL A 362 42.68 -59.97 8.96
C VAL A 362 43.17 -58.54 8.90
N LEU A 363 42.21 -57.62 8.75
CA LEU A 363 42.47 -56.17 8.72
C LEU A 363 43.07 -55.70 10.05
N ASN A 364 44.31 -55.26 10.02
CA ASN A 364 45.07 -54.77 11.15
C ASN A 364 45.01 -53.24 11.19
N PHE A 365 44.00 -52.70 11.88
CA PHE A 365 43.79 -51.26 12.02
C PHE A 365 44.93 -50.49 12.70
N ASN A 366 45.97 -51.17 13.19
CA ASN A 366 47.19 -50.53 13.67
C ASN A 366 48.04 -49.93 12.53
N ASP A 367 47.90 -50.45 11.30
CA ASP A 367 48.62 -50.00 10.11
C ASP A 367 47.87 -48.85 9.39
N LEU A 368 46.72 -48.42 9.93
CA LEU A 368 45.90 -47.30 9.43
C LEU A 368 46.67 -45.97 9.33
N PRO A 369 47.55 -45.57 10.28
CA PRO A 369 48.34 -44.36 10.15
C PRO A 369 49.27 -44.39 8.93
N SER A 370 49.88 -45.55 8.66
CA SER A 370 50.76 -45.76 7.51
C SER A 370 49.98 -45.76 6.19
N PHE A 371 48.76 -46.28 6.18
CA PHE A 371 47.85 -46.19 5.04
C PHE A 371 47.46 -44.74 4.70
N LEU A 372 47.21 -43.90 5.71
CA LEU A 372 46.87 -42.49 5.50
C LEU A 372 48.04 -41.65 4.93
N GLU A 373 49.28 -42.12 5.10
CA GLU A 373 50.48 -41.52 4.51
C GLU A 373 50.83 -42.09 3.13
N TRP A 374 50.09 -43.12 2.66
CA TRP A 374 50.35 -43.77 1.40
C TRP A 374 50.02 -42.83 0.22
N PRO A 375 50.93 -42.58 -0.74
CA PRO A 375 50.73 -41.59 -1.80
C PRO A 375 49.58 -41.89 -2.77
N GLU A 376 49.10 -43.14 -2.78
CA GLU A 376 48.02 -43.62 -3.66
C GLU A 376 46.63 -43.47 -3.03
N TYR A 377 46.57 -43.11 -1.74
CA TYR A 377 45.36 -42.77 -0.99
C TYR A 377 45.12 -41.24 -0.99
#